data_AF-A0A2D8ARD3-F1
#
_entry.id   AF-A0A2D8ARD3-F1
#
_cell.length_a   1.000
_cell.length_b   1.000
_cell.length_c   1.000
_cell.angle_alpha   90.00
_cell.angle_beta   90.00
_cell.angle_gamma   90.00
#
_symmetry.space_group_name_H-M   'P 1'
#
loop_
_entity.id
_entity.type
_entity.pdbx_description
1 polymer ?
#
loop_
_entity_poly.entity_id
_entity_poly.type
_entity_poly.pdbx_seq_one_letter_code
_entity_poly.pdbx_strand_id
1 'polypeptide(L)'
;MTMQWEEHDIDGPGPKMLFPMAWSLLPLVGGFLLLIKDGENLLATSFVAAGIMLSLIAVWIGTTQMPGRVDMLVLMISPFSAFALFFQPPFIVQILVAIGAWTVNYRTAAMLSALAGKSYRLDWDVNKQIPHIESAKFFSRKWKPRPLFRLGTNVVRGVKIDGRTMLESDEPIQFLLEDG
;
A
#
# COMPACT_ATOMS: atom_id res chain seq x y z
N MET A 1 -11.16 23.50 23.82
CA MET A 1 -11.10 22.05 24.11
C MET A 1 -9.98 21.46 23.28
N THR A 2 -8.94 20.94 23.91
CA THR A 2 -7.82 20.27 23.24
C THR A 2 -8.33 19.00 22.56
N MET A 3 -8.30 18.97 21.22
CA MET A 3 -8.53 17.77 20.43
C MET A 3 -7.37 16.80 20.69
N GLN A 4 -7.61 15.74 21.46
CA GLN A 4 -6.59 14.73 21.75
C GLN A 4 -6.80 13.53 20.84
N TRP A 5 -5.73 13.15 20.14
CA TRP A 5 -5.70 11.92 19.37
C TRP A 5 -5.59 10.74 20.34
N GLU A 6 -6.51 9.80 20.24
CA GLU A 6 -6.46 8.53 20.95
C GLU A 6 -5.70 7.51 20.11
N GLU A 7 -4.67 6.91 20.71
CA GLU A 7 -3.93 5.83 20.08
C GLU A 7 -4.74 4.54 20.19
N HIS A 8 -5.02 3.93 19.05
CA HIS A 8 -5.64 2.63 18.95
C HIS A 8 -4.71 1.66 18.25
N ASP A 9 -4.46 0.52 18.89
CA ASP A 9 -3.90 -0.63 18.21
C ASP A 9 -4.92 -1.10 17.16
N ILE A 10 -4.46 -1.18 15.91
CA ILE A 10 -5.21 -1.79 14.82
C ILE A 10 -4.65 -3.18 14.61
N ASP A 11 -5.53 -4.19 14.52
CA ASP A 11 -5.20 -5.48 13.94
C ASP A 11 -4.81 -5.26 12.48
N GLY A 12 -3.52 -5.02 12.25
CA GLY A 12 -2.97 -4.91 10.92
C GLY A 12 -2.48 -6.26 10.39
N PRO A 13 -2.11 -6.31 9.10
CA PRO A 13 -1.73 -7.54 8.44
C PRO A 13 -0.47 -8.21 9.01
N GLY A 14 0.35 -7.44 9.73
CA GLY A 14 1.50 -7.92 10.49
C GLY A 14 2.54 -8.65 9.62
N PRO A 15 3.60 -9.21 10.22
CA PRO A 15 4.69 -9.84 9.44
C PRO A 15 4.24 -11.06 8.62
N LYS A 16 3.15 -11.72 9.03
CA LYS A 16 2.62 -12.91 8.34
C LYS A 16 2.17 -12.60 6.92
N MET A 17 1.79 -11.36 6.60
CA MET A 17 1.44 -10.96 5.24
C MET A 17 2.60 -11.05 4.24
N LEU A 18 3.85 -11.07 4.73
CA LEU A 18 5.05 -11.16 3.90
C LEU A 18 5.32 -12.60 3.44
N PHE A 19 4.56 -13.58 3.92
CA PHE A 19 4.78 -14.98 3.56
C PHE A 19 4.68 -15.22 2.04
N PRO A 20 3.63 -14.78 1.31
CA PRO A 20 3.58 -14.92 -0.15
C PRO A 20 4.74 -14.19 -0.84
N MET A 21 5.25 -13.11 -0.25
CA MET A 21 6.41 -12.38 -0.75
C MET A 21 7.67 -13.25 -0.71
N ALA A 22 7.91 -13.97 0.39
CA ALA A 22 9.03 -14.90 0.49
C ALA A 22 8.89 -16.07 -0.50
N TRP A 23 7.69 -16.64 -0.61
CA TRP A 23 7.42 -17.75 -1.54
C TRP A 23 7.56 -17.36 -3.00
N SER A 24 7.31 -16.10 -3.34
CA SER A 24 7.49 -15.59 -4.71
C SER A 24 8.93 -15.70 -5.22
N LEU A 25 9.93 -15.77 -4.33
CA LEU A 25 11.34 -15.90 -4.70
C LEU A 25 11.64 -17.24 -5.37
N LEU A 26 10.94 -18.32 -5.02
CA LEU A 26 11.16 -19.64 -5.61
C LEU A 26 10.90 -19.65 -7.13
N PRO A 27 9.71 -19.25 -7.62
CA PRO A 27 9.48 -19.20 -9.06
C PRO A 27 10.26 -18.09 -9.74
N LEU A 28 10.60 -16.97 -9.08
CA LEU A 28 11.48 -15.96 -9.65
C LEU A 28 12.89 -16.50 -9.92
N VAL A 29 13.53 -17.10 -8.90
CA VAL A 29 14.88 -17.65 -9.02
C VAL A 29 14.88 -18.82 -10.02
N GLY A 30 13.89 -19.71 -9.96
CA GLY A 30 13.73 -20.78 -10.94
C GLY A 30 13.59 -20.25 -12.37
N GLY A 31 12.77 -19.22 -12.56
CA GLY A 31 12.59 -18.55 -13.85
C GLY A 31 13.87 -17.89 -14.36
N PHE A 32 14.62 -17.21 -13.48
CA PHE A 32 15.89 -16.57 -13.84
C PHE A 32 16.96 -17.59 -14.25
N LEU A 33 17.08 -18.69 -13.52
CA LEU A 33 18.02 -19.77 -13.87
C LEU A 33 17.70 -20.37 -15.24
N LEU A 34 16.42 -20.57 -15.53
CA LEU A 34 15.96 -21.08 -16.83
C LEU A 34 16.20 -20.06 -17.96
N LEU A 35 15.95 -18.77 -17.72
CA LEU A 35 16.23 -17.70 -18.67
C LEU A 35 17.73 -17.61 -19.01
N ILE A 36 18.61 -17.79 -18.01
CA ILE A 36 20.07 -17.76 -18.21
C ILE A 36 20.54 -18.98 -19.00
N LYS A 37 19.95 -20.15 -18.73
CA LYS A 37 20.38 -21.42 -19.34
C LYS A 37 19.86 -21.59 -20.77
N ASP A 38 18.56 -21.43 -20.96
CA ASP A 38 17.86 -21.82 -22.18
C ASP A 38 17.34 -20.59 -22.96
N GLY A 39 17.62 -19.36 -22.49
CA GLY A 39 17.22 -18.12 -23.14
C GLY A 39 15.71 -17.83 -23.03
N GLU A 40 15.15 -17.32 -24.11
CA GLU A 40 13.73 -16.96 -24.20
C GLU A 40 12.87 -18.22 -24.34
N ASN A 41 12.45 -18.78 -23.20
CA ASN A 41 11.52 -19.90 -23.15
C ASN A 41 10.25 -19.53 -22.39
N LEU A 42 9.09 -19.89 -22.95
CA LEU A 42 7.77 -19.68 -22.36
C LEU A 42 7.68 -20.24 -20.94
N LEU A 43 8.33 -21.38 -20.65
CA LEU A 43 8.34 -21.95 -19.29
C LEU A 43 9.07 -21.04 -18.31
N ALA A 44 10.24 -20.52 -18.70
CA ALA A 44 11.01 -19.58 -17.88
C ALA A 44 10.20 -18.30 -17.63
N THR A 45 9.61 -17.73 -18.68
CA THR A 45 8.70 -16.58 -18.60
C THR A 45 7.51 -16.84 -17.67
N SER A 46 6.92 -18.04 -17.72
CA SER A 46 5.78 -18.42 -16.87
C SER A 46 6.15 -18.49 -15.40
N PHE A 47 7.35 -19.00 -15.09
CA PHE A 47 7.91 -18.99 -13.73
C PHE A 47 8.14 -17.56 -13.23
N VAL A 48 8.75 -16.69 -14.04
CA VAL A 48 8.96 -15.28 -13.67
C VAL A 48 7.62 -14.56 -13.44
N ALA A 49 6.65 -14.72 -14.34
CA ALA A 49 5.32 -14.14 -14.20
C ALA A 49 4.58 -14.65 -12.96
N ALA A 50 4.66 -15.96 -12.67
CA ALA A 50 4.09 -16.55 -11.45
C ALA A 50 4.71 -15.95 -10.19
N GLY A 51 6.02 -15.72 -10.17
CA GLY A 51 6.70 -15.04 -9.07
C GLY A 51 6.22 -13.60 -8.86
N ILE A 52 6.11 -12.81 -9.93
CA ILE A 52 5.53 -11.46 -9.85
C ILE A 52 4.11 -11.51 -9.27
N MET A 53 3.27 -12.41 -9.77
CA MET A 53 1.88 -12.54 -9.30
C MET A 53 1.78 -13.01 -7.85
N LEU A 54 2.62 -13.95 -7.41
CA LEU A 54 2.67 -14.38 -6.01
C LEU A 54 3.10 -13.25 -5.07
N SER A 55 4.04 -12.41 -5.50
CA SER A 55 4.45 -11.24 -4.71
C SER A 55 3.32 -10.20 -4.58
N LEU A 56 2.46 -10.07 -5.61
CA LEU A 56 1.27 -9.22 -5.55
C LEU A 56 0.26 -9.72 -4.51
N ILE A 57 0.15 -11.02 -4.26
CA ILE A 57 -0.79 -11.57 -3.26
C ILE A 57 -0.47 -11.02 -1.86
N ALA A 58 0.81 -10.86 -1.51
CA ALA A 58 1.19 -10.25 -0.23
C ALA A 58 0.66 -8.82 -0.11
N VAL A 59 0.81 -8.02 -1.17
CA VAL A 59 0.27 -6.65 -1.23
C VAL A 59 -1.25 -6.68 -1.16
N TRP A 60 -1.90 -7.57 -1.90
CA TRP A 60 -3.35 -7.72 -1.91
C TRP A 60 -3.91 -7.97 -0.51
N ILE A 61 -3.33 -8.93 0.24
CA ILE A 61 -3.71 -9.22 1.62
C ILE A 61 -3.59 -7.98 2.51
N GLY A 62 -2.49 -7.22 2.38
CA GLY A 62 -2.34 -6.00 3.18
C GLY A 62 -3.34 -4.91 2.79
N THR A 63 -3.63 -4.76 1.49
CA THR A 63 -4.60 -3.76 1.01
C THR A 63 -6.04 -4.07 1.36
N THR A 64 -6.43 -5.35 1.43
CA THR A 64 -7.79 -5.74 1.85
C THR A 64 -7.99 -5.51 3.34
N GLN A 65 -6.94 -5.67 4.15
CA GLN A 65 -6.99 -5.39 5.58
C GLN A 65 -6.86 -3.90 5.89
N MET A 66 -6.19 -3.11 5.04
CA MET A 66 -6.03 -1.67 5.20
C MET A 66 -6.45 -0.90 3.93
N PRO A 67 -7.77 -0.79 3.65
CA PRO A 67 -8.25 -0.15 2.45
C PRO A 67 -7.85 1.33 2.38
N GLY A 68 -7.52 1.80 1.17
CA GLY A 68 -7.14 3.19 0.90
C GLY A 68 -5.73 3.60 1.32
N ARG A 69 -4.90 2.68 1.83
CA ARG A 69 -3.48 2.94 2.14
C ARG A 69 -2.55 2.81 0.94
N VAL A 70 -2.98 2.12 -0.12
CA VAL A 70 -2.21 1.92 -1.35
C VAL A 70 -2.97 2.49 -2.54
N ASP A 71 -2.25 3.15 -3.44
CA ASP A 71 -2.80 3.64 -4.70
C ASP A 71 -3.12 2.45 -5.63
N MET A 72 -4.29 2.48 -6.25
CA MET A 72 -4.74 1.46 -7.20
C MET A 72 -3.76 1.31 -8.38
N LEU A 73 -3.06 2.38 -8.79
CA LEU A 73 -2.04 2.30 -9.84
C LEU A 73 -0.87 1.37 -9.47
N VAL A 74 -0.49 1.31 -8.19
CA VAL A 74 0.60 0.44 -7.72
C VAL A 74 0.20 -1.03 -7.87
N LEU A 75 -1.06 -1.37 -7.60
CA LEU A 75 -1.58 -2.73 -7.75
C LEU A 75 -1.60 -3.20 -9.21
N MET A 76 -1.65 -2.28 -10.17
CA MET A 76 -1.66 -2.61 -11.59
C MET A 76 -0.27 -2.91 -12.17
N ILE A 77 0.82 -2.49 -11.50
CA ILE A 77 2.18 -2.72 -12.00
C ILE A 77 2.44 -4.21 -12.21
N SER A 78 2.08 -5.05 -11.24
CA SER A 78 2.37 -6.49 -11.30
C SER A 78 1.63 -7.24 -12.41
N PRO A 79 0.30 -7.09 -12.59
CA PRO A 79 -0.40 -7.69 -13.72
C PRO A 79 0.13 -7.22 -15.08
N PHE A 80 0.42 -5.93 -15.24
CA PHE A 80 0.97 -5.42 -16.50
C PHE A 80 2.39 -5.92 -16.76
N SER A 81 3.25 -5.94 -15.74
CA SER A 81 4.59 -6.52 -15.85
C SER A 81 4.51 -8.00 -16.22
N ALA A 82 3.72 -8.80 -15.51
CA ALA A 82 3.56 -10.23 -15.79
C ALA A 82 3.03 -10.49 -17.21
N PHE A 83 2.02 -9.72 -17.65
CA PHE A 83 1.49 -9.82 -19.01
C PHE A 83 2.51 -9.41 -20.07
N ALA A 84 3.26 -8.32 -19.84
CA ALA A 84 4.29 -7.83 -20.74
C ALA A 84 5.41 -8.87 -20.99
N LEU A 85 5.71 -9.72 -19.99
CA LEU A 85 6.70 -10.79 -20.14
C LEU A 85 6.29 -11.83 -21.19
N PHE A 86 4.99 -12.05 -21.41
CA PHE A 86 4.49 -13.02 -22.41
C PHE A 86 4.68 -12.57 -23.87
N PHE A 87 5.07 -11.30 -24.10
CA PHE A 87 5.58 -10.87 -25.41
C PHE A 87 7.03 -11.35 -25.66
N GLN A 88 7.60 -12.13 -24.74
CA GLN A 88 8.93 -12.70 -24.81
C GLN A 88 10.01 -11.66 -25.12
N PRO A 89 10.12 -10.57 -24.33
CA PRO A 89 11.23 -9.64 -24.52
C PRO A 89 12.56 -10.34 -24.18
N PRO A 90 13.70 -9.73 -24.57
CA PRO A 90 15.02 -10.25 -24.24
C PRO A 90 15.16 -10.64 -22.76
N PHE A 91 15.83 -11.75 -22.47
CA PHE A 91 15.87 -12.30 -21.11
C PHE A 91 16.33 -11.29 -20.04
N ILE A 92 17.27 -10.40 -20.40
CA ILE A 92 17.74 -9.32 -19.52
C ILE A 92 16.59 -8.37 -19.16
N VAL A 93 15.76 -8.01 -20.13
CA VAL A 93 14.57 -7.17 -19.94
C VAL A 93 13.58 -7.88 -19.02
N GLN A 94 13.36 -9.18 -19.20
CA GLN A 94 12.47 -9.97 -18.32
C GLN A 94 12.94 -9.93 -16.86
N ILE A 95 14.24 -10.11 -16.63
CA ILE A 95 14.85 -10.06 -15.29
C ILE A 95 14.68 -8.67 -14.67
N LEU A 96 14.98 -7.60 -15.42
CA LEU A 96 14.86 -6.23 -14.92
C LEU A 96 13.41 -5.86 -14.56
N VAL A 97 12.45 -6.23 -15.41
CA VAL A 97 11.02 -6.04 -15.15
C VAL A 97 10.60 -6.78 -13.88
N ALA A 98 11.03 -8.03 -13.73
CA ALA A 98 10.70 -8.84 -12.56
C ALA A 98 11.27 -8.28 -11.26
N ILE A 99 12.54 -7.87 -11.24
CA ILE A 99 13.18 -7.22 -10.09
C ILE A 99 12.45 -5.91 -9.75
N GLY A 100 12.12 -5.11 -10.77
CA GLY A 100 11.39 -3.86 -10.59
C GLY A 100 10.01 -4.07 -9.95
N ALA A 101 9.19 -4.94 -10.54
CA ALA A 101 7.85 -5.26 -10.03
C ALA A 101 7.91 -5.85 -8.61
N TRP A 102 8.81 -6.80 -8.37
CA TRP A 102 9.00 -7.40 -7.06
C TRP A 102 9.44 -6.37 -6.01
N THR A 103 10.35 -5.46 -6.35
CA THR A 103 10.81 -4.41 -5.44
C THR A 103 9.67 -3.48 -5.03
N VAL A 104 8.81 -3.08 -5.97
CA VAL A 104 7.62 -2.26 -5.68
C VAL A 104 6.67 -3.00 -4.74
N ASN A 105 6.40 -4.30 -5.01
CA ASN A 105 5.55 -5.11 -4.14
C ASN A 105 6.15 -5.26 -2.74
N TYR A 106 7.46 -5.49 -2.63
CA TYR A 106 8.15 -5.64 -1.35
C TYR A 106 8.02 -4.38 -0.51
N ARG A 107 8.33 -3.20 -1.10
CA ARG A 107 8.22 -1.92 -0.40
C ARG A 107 6.79 -1.65 0.06
N THR A 108 5.81 -1.94 -0.79
CA THR A 108 4.40 -1.74 -0.49
C THR A 108 3.93 -2.69 0.63
N ALA A 109 4.28 -3.97 0.55
CA ALA A 109 3.95 -4.96 1.57
C ALA A 109 4.65 -4.67 2.90
N ALA A 110 5.91 -4.25 2.88
CA ALA A 110 6.66 -3.85 4.07
C ALA A 110 6.06 -2.61 4.73
N MET A 111 5.66 -1.60 3.95
CA MET A 111 4.93 -0.43 4.46
C MET A 111 3.63 -0.84 5.16
N LEU A 112 2.82 -1.69 4.51
CA LEU A 112 1.56 -2.18 5.08
C LEU A 112 1.78 -3.04 6.33
N SER A 113 2.83 -3.85 6.36
CA SER A 113 3.21 -4.64 7.52
C SER A 113 3.69 -3.77 8.68
N ALA A 114 4.31 -2.62 8.41
CA ALA A 114 4.79 -1.68 9.43
C ALA A 114 3.67 -0.78 9.97
N LEU A 115 2.67 -0.49 9.14
CA LEU A 115 1.45 0.21 9.56
C LEU A 115 0.53 -0.66 10.44
N ALA A 116 0.81 -1.97 10.52
CA ALA A 116 0.24 -2.83 11.54
C ALA A 116 0.87 -2.46 12.89
N GLY A 117 0.16 -1.65 13.66
CA GLY A 117 0.62 -1.27 14.98
C GLY A 117 -0.21 -0.16 15.60
N LYS A 118 -0.34 1.00 14.96
CA LYS A 118 -0.91 2.18 15.64
C LYS A 118 -1.71 3.03 14.68
N SER A 119 -2.95 3.32 15.05
CA SER A 119 -3.80 4.33 14.42
C SER A 119 -4.14 5.39 15.44
N TYR A 120 -3.99 6.65 15.06
CA TYR A 120 -4.44 7.76 15.88
C TYR A 120 -5.84 8.13 15.42
N ARG A 121 -6.80 8.13 16.34
CA ARG A 121 -8.19 8.50 16.08
C ARG A 121 -8.56 9.75 16.86
N LEU A 122 -9.36 10.60 16.22
CA LEU A 122 -9.89 11.81 16.83
C LEU A 122 -11.38 11.90 16.49
N ASP A 123 -12.24 11.98 17.49
CA ASP A 123 -13.67 12.21 17.29
C ASP A 123 -13.89 13.55 16.56
N TRP A 124 -14.72 13.51 15.50
CA TRP A 124 -14.95 14.65 14.64
C TRP A 124 -16.43 14.92 14.40
N ASP A 125 -16.82 16.18 14.55
CA ASP A 125 -18.16 16.64 14.20
C ASP A 125 -18.26 16.83 12.67
N VAL A 126 -19.16 16.09 12.03
CA VAL A 126 -19.41 16.14 10.58
C VAL A 126 -19.74 17.57 10.11
N ASN A 127 -20.33 18.39 10.98
CA ASN A 127 -20.71 19.77 10.67
C ASN A 127 -19.52 20.74 10.74
N LYS A 128 -18.42 20.36 11.41
CA LYS A 128 -17.20 21.15 11.48
C LYS A 128 -16.33 20.93 10.24
N GLN A 129 -15.92 22.03 9.61
CA GLN A 129 -14.92 21.98 8.55
C GLN A 129 -13.55 21.62 9.12
N ILE A 130 -12.77 20.88 8.35
CA ILE A 130 -11.39 20.55 8.69
C ILE A 130 -10.56 21.85 8.61
N PRO A 131 -9.84 22.23 9.68
CA PRO A 131 -9.00 23.41 9.72
C PRO A 131 -8.00 23.43 8.57
N HIS A 132 -7.68 24.63 8.08
CA HIS A 132 -6.63 24.75 7.08
C HIS A 132 -5.27 24.51 7.73
N ILE A 133 -4.45 23.69 7.08
CA ILE A 133 -3.06 23.45 7.45
C ILE A 133 -2.25 23.80 6.19
N GLU A 134 -1.37 24.80 6.28
CA GLU A 134 -0.66 25.35 5.11
C GLU A 134 0.12 24.27 4.35
N SER A 135 0.72 23.31 5.06
CA SER A 135 1.52 22.23 4.49
C SER A 135 0.71 21.02 4.04
N ALA A 136 -0.62 21.03 4.19
CA ALA A 136 -1.48 19.91 3.83
C ALA A 136 -2.05 20.04 2.41
N LYS A 137 -1.97 18.94 1.65
CA LYS A 137 -2.68 18.80 0.38
C LYS A 137 -4.09 18.26 0.65
N PHE A 138 -5.11 19.11 0.48
CA PHE A 138 -6.50 18.76 0.73
C PHE A 138 -7.15 18.07 -0.48
N PHE A 139 -7.84 16.95 -0.22
CA PHE A 139 -8.79 16.31 -1.14
C PHE A 139 -10.24 16.73 -0.85
N SER A 140 -10.56 16.97 0.43
CA SER A 140 -11.86 17.46 0.87
C SER A 140 -11.75 18.18 2.21
N ARG A 141 -12.40 19.35 2.34
CA ARG A 141 -12.49 20.11 3.61
C ARG A 141 -13.71 19.74 4.47
N LYS A 142 -14.69 19.04 3.87
CA LYS A 142 -15.84 18.48 4.58
C LYS A 142 -15.56 17.03 4.93
N TRP A 143 -15.96 16.61 6.12
CA TRP A 143 -15.82 15.23 6.55
C TRP A 143 -16.56 14.28 5.60
N LYS A 144 -15.87 13.22 5.20
CA LYS A 144 -16.37 12.14 4.33
C LYS A 144 -15.59 10.86 4.65
N PRO A 145 -16.18 9.66 4.49
CA PRO A 145 -15.51 8.38 4.76
C PRO A 145 -14.51 8.00 3.65
N ARG A 146 -13.49 8.84 3.45
CA ARG A 146 -12.45 8.75 2.42
C ARG A 146 -11.23 9.59 2.84
N PRO A 147 -10.09 9.53 2.12
CA PRO A 147 -8.97 10.45 2.35
C PRO A 147 -9.42 11.91 2.27
N LEU A 148 -9.06 12.70 3.29
CA LEU A 148 -9.47 14.09 3.45
C LEU A 148 -8.34 15.05 3.11
N PHE A 149 -7.16 14.80 3.65
CA PHE A 149 -5.95 15.55 3.34
C PHE A 149 -4.71 14.70 3.59
N ARG A 150 -3.59 15.12 3.00
CA ARG A 150 -2.28 14.50 3.19
C ARG A 150 -1.30 15.55 3.69
N LEU A 151 -0.55 15.21 4.73
CA LEU A 151 0.52 16.00 5.31
C LEU A 151 1.84 15.23 5.11
N GLY A 152 2.63 15.61 4.11
CA GLY A 152 3.79 14.82 3.70
C GLY A 152 3.41 13.40 3.26
N THR A 153 3.82 12.39 4.03
CA THR A 153 3.46 10.97 3.83
C THR A 153 2.22 10.54 4.63
N ASN A 154 1.84 11.28 5.67
CA ASN A 154 0.72 10.93 6.54
C ASN A 154 -0.62 11.28 5.88
N VAL A 155 -1.51 10.30 5.78
CA VAL A 155 -2.85 10.46 5.19
C VAL A 155 -3.89 10.48 6.31
N VAL A 156 -4.64 11.57 6.37
CA VAL A 156 -5.79 11.71 7.25
C VAL A 156 -7.06 11.40 6.50
N ARG A 157 -7.89 10.56 7.10
CA ARG A 157 -9.13 10.07 6.48
C ARG A 157 -10.27 10.09 7.47
N GLY A 158 -11.47 10.29 6.95
CA GLY A 158 -12.69 10.12 7.75
C GLY A 158 -13.00 8.64 7.86
N VAL A 159 -13.30 8.16 9.06
CA VAL A 159 -13.76 6.80 9.33
C VAL A 159 -15.02 6.81 10.17
N LYS A 160 -15.89 5.84 9.95
CA LYS A 160 -17.08 5.62 10.77
C LYS A 160 -16.95 4.27 11.44
N ILE A 161 -16.78 4.25 12.76
CA ILE A 161 -16.54 3.05 13.56
C ILE A 161 -17.52 3.11 14.74
N ASP A 162 -18.26 2.02 14.98
CA ASP A 162 -19.24 1.93 16.08
C ASP A 162 -20.23 3.09 16.15
N GLY A 163 -20.67 3.57 14.98
CA GLY A 163 -21.60 4.69 14.85
C GLY A 163 -20.98 6.07 15.08
N ARG A 164 -19.72 6.16 15.54
CA ARG A 164 -18.98 7.40 15.74
C ARG A 164 -18.28 7.84 14.46
N THR A 165 -18.20 9.16 14.31
CA THR A 165 -17.55 9.81 13.17
C THR A 165 -16.19 10.30 13.65
N MET A 166 -15.12 9.81 13.03
CA MET A 166 -13.75 10.09 13.47
C MET A 166 -12.86 10.52 12.30
N LEU A 167 -11.78 11.20 12.62
CA LEU A 167 -10.58 11.29 11.80
C LEU A 167 -9.62 10.19 12.21
N GLU A 168 -9.01 9.55 11.23
CA GLU A 168 -7.97 8.54 11.43
C GLU A 168 -6.68 8.99 10.73
N SER A 169 -5.54 8.81 11.39
CA SER A 169 -4.21 9.18 10.90
C SER A 169 -3.15 8.16 11.35
N ASP A 170 -2.05 8.07 10.59
CA ASP A 170 -0.91 7.20 10.94
C ASP A 170 -0.04 7.80 12.06
N GLU A 171 -0.09 9.11 12.25
CA GLU A 171 0.62 9.86 13.28
C GLU A 171 -0.27 10.99 13.81
N PRO A 172 -0.14 11.41 15.08
CA PRO A 172 -0.95 12.48 15.63
C PRO A 172 -0.59 13.82 14.97
N ILE A 173 -1.61 14.59 14.60
CA ILE A 173 -1.44 15.89 13.94
C ILE A 173 -1.94 17.00 14.86
N GLN A 174 -1.12 18.03 15.07
CA GLN A 174 -1.57 19.23 15.76
C GLN A 174 -2.33 20.11 14.77
N PHE A 175 -3.62 20.32 15.04
CA PHE A 175 -4.37 21.39 14.39
C PHE A 175 -3.97 22.71 15.06
N LEU A 176 -3.40 23.63 14.29
CA LEU A 176 -3.31 25.03 14.72
C LEU A 176 -4.75 25.56 14.66
N LEU A 177 -5.39 25.68 15.82
CA LEU A 177 -6.64 26.41 15.93
C LEU A 177 -6.28 27.89 15.83
N GLU A 178 -6.69 28.56 14.76
CA GLU A 178 -6.80 30.02 14.80
C GLU A 178 -7.94 30.33 15.79
N ASP A 179 -7.59 30.90 16.94
CA ASP A 179 -8.57 31.49 17.84
C ASP A 179 -9.22 32.68 17.11
N GLY A 180 -10.44 32.46 16.62
CA GLY A 180 -11.29 33.47 15.98
C GLY A 180 -12.75 33.25 16.34
#